data_AF-A0A0N8S3X5-F1
#
_entry.id   AF-A0A0N8S3X5-F1
#
_cell.length_a   1.000
_cell.length_b   1.000
_cell.length_c   1.000
_cell.angle_alpha   90.00
_cell.angle_beta   90.00
_cell.angle_gamma   90.00
#
_symmetry.space_group_name_H-M   'P 1'
#
loop_
_entity.id
_entity.type
_entity.pdbx_description
1 polymer ?
#
loop_
_entity_poly.entity_id
_entity_poly.type
_entity_poly.pdbx_seq_one_letter_code
_entity_poly.pdbx_strand_id
1 'polypeptide(L)' 'DFPGEHCLHSLIEAQVLATPDAPALIFAAEQLSYAQLNARANQLAHRLR' A
#
# COMPACT_ATOMS: atom_id res chain seq x y z
N ASP A 1 -21.76 0.97 -7.47
CA ASP A 1 -20.64 1.41 -8.30
C ASP A 1 -19.36 1.47 -7.49
N PHE A 2 -18.37 0.61 -7.79
CA PHE A 2 -17.00 0.86 -7.34
C PHE A 2 -16.49 2.03 -8.19
N PRO A 3 -16.06 3.16 -7.59
CA PRO A 3 -15.60 4.31 -8.35
C PRO A 3 -14.25 3.94 -9.00
N GLY A 4 -14.33 3.39 -10.21
CA GLY A 4 -13.24 2.76 -10.94
C GLY A 4 -12.23 3.70 -11.59
N GLU A 5 -12.19 4.97 -11.20
CA GLU A 5 -11.19 5.92 -11.71
C GLU A 5 -9.96 6.05 -10.79
N HIS A 6 -10.06 5.67 -9.52
CA HIS A 6 -8.90 5.52 -8.65
C HIS A 6 -8.69 4.04 -8.37
N CYS A 7 -7.73 3.46 -9.08
CA CYS A 7 -7.27 2.12 -8.72
C CYS A 7 -6.82 2.13 -7.25
N LEU A 8 -7.11 1.05 -6.52
CA LEU A 8 -6.77 0.94 -5.09
C LEU A 8 -5.29 1.26 -4.81
N HIS A 9 -4.39 0.95 -5.76
CA HIS A 9 -2.97 1.29 -5.66
C HIS A 9 -2.73 2.82 -5.57
N SER A 10 -3.48 3.64 -6.32
CA SER A 10 -3.33 5.10 -6.33
C SER A 10 -3.73 5.73 -5.00
N LEU A 11 -4.74 5.17 -4.32
CA LEU A 11 -5.14 5.62 -2.99
C LEU A 11 -4.08 5.27 -1.94
N ILE A 12 -3.45 4.10 -2.07
CA ILE A 12 -2.35 3.68 -1.20
C ILE A 12 -1.14 4.60 -1.42
N GLU A 13 -0.78 4.92 -2.65
CA GLU A 13 0.33 5.85 -2.96
C GLU A 13 0.08 7.26 -2.40
N ALA A 14 -1.14 7.79 -2.53
CA ALA A 14 -1.50 9.07 -1.94
C ALA A 14 -1.36 9.07 -0.41
N GLN A 15 -1.75 7.97 0.24
CA GLN A 15 -1.62 7.81 1.69
C GLN A 15 -0.16 7.60 2.13
N VAL A 16 0.68 6.97 1.32
CA VAL A 16 2.14 6.89 1.54
C VAL A 16 2.75 8.29 1.55
N LEU A 17 2.34 9.17 0.63
CA LEU A 17 2.83 10.54 0.58
C LEU A 17 2.33 11.39 1.75
N ALA A 18 1.07 11.20 2.15
CA ALA A 18 0.47 11.97 3.23
C ALA A 18 0.95 11.53 4.63
N THR A 19 1.05 10.22 4.86
CA THR A 19 1.38 9.63 6.16
C THR A 19 2.15 8.30 6.00
N PRO A 20 3.44 8.35 5.67
CA PRO A 20 4.23 7.14 5.36
C PRO A 20 4.38 6.19 6.55
N ASP A 21 4.44 6.74 7.76
CA ASP A 21 4.66 6.00 9.01
C ASP A 21 3.36 5.53 9.68
N ALA A 22 2.20 5.92 9.14
CA ALA A 22 0.92 5.47 9.67
C ALA A 22 0.73 3.96 9.41
N PRO A 23 0.15 3.22 10.35
CA PRO A 23 -0.11 1.80 10.17
C PRO A 23 -1.19 1.59 9.09
N ALA A 24 -0.81 0.89 8.01
CA ALA A 24 -1.67 0.59 6.87
C ALA A 24 -2.31 -0.80 6.96
N LEU A 25 -1.58 -1.78 7.51
CA LEU A 25 -2.04 -3.15 7.65
C LEU A 25 -1.62 -3.69 9.02
N ILE A 26 -2.57 -4.27 9.74
CA ILE A 26 -2.28 -5.07 10.93
C ILE A 26 -2.67 -6.50 10.60
N PHE A 27 -1.71 -7.40 10.61
CA PHE A 27 -1.94 -8.82 10.39
C PHE A 27 -1.27 -9.62 11.51
N ALA A 28 -2.10 -10.30 12.31
CA ALA A 28 -1.67 -10.96 13.53
C ALA A 28 -0.86 -9.99 14.44
N ALA A 29 0.41 -10.30 14.70
CA ALA A 29 1.32 -9.47 15.51
C ALA A 29 2.15 -8.49 14.67
N GLU A 30 2.02 -8.51 13.34
CA GLU A 30 2.75 -7.62 12.45
C GLU A 30 1.92 -6.40 12.10
N GLN A 31 2.54 -5.24 12.20
CA GLN A 31 2.00 -3.97 11.72
C GLN A 31 2.91 -3.47 10.62
N LEU A 32 2.33 -3.20 9.46
CA LEU A 32 3.01 -2.60 8.32
C LEU A 32 2.53 -1.17 8.15
N SER A 33 3.49 -0.25 8.00
CA SER A 33 3.19 1.11 7.59
C SER A 33 2.82 1.18 6.11
N TYR A 34 2.23 2.30 5.69
CA TYR A 34 1.94 2.55 4.27
C TYR A 34 3.20 2.42 3.40
N ALA A 35 4.34 2.96 3.86
CA ALA A 35 5.60 2.85 3.14
C ALA A 35 6.07 1.38 2.99
N GLN A 36 5.96 0.58 4.05
CA GLN A 36 6.36 -0.84 4.04
C GLN A 36 5.45 -1.69 3.15
N LEU A 37 4.14 -1.43 3.18
CA LEU A 37 3.18 -2.10 2.32
C LEU A 37 3.48 -1.84 0.84
N ASN A 38 3.71 -0.56 0.49
CA ASN A 38 4.03 -0.16 -0.89
C ASN A 38 5.33 -0.77 -1.40
N ALA A 39 6.38 -0.78 -0.57
CA ALA A 39 7.66 -1.39 -0.93
C ALA A 39 7.52 -2.90 -1.23
N ARG A 40 6.75 -3.64 -0.41
CA ARG A 40 6.48 -5.07 -0.64
C ARG A 40 5.66 -5.31 -1.91
N ALA A 41 4.65 -4.48 -2.17
CA ALA A 41 3.85 -4.56 -3.40
C ALA A 41 4.72 -4.35 -4.66
N ASN A 42 5.61 -3.36 -4.64
CA ASN A 42 6.55 -3.09 -5.73
C ASN A 42 7.56 -4.23 -5.93
N GLN A 43 8.08 -4.81 -4.85
CA GLN A 43 8.94 -5.99 -4.92
C GLN A 43 8.23 -7.19 -5.54
N LEU A 44 6.95 -7.42 -5.21
CA LEU A 44 6.16 -8.50 -5.79
C LEU A 44 5.91 -8.27 -7.28
N ALA A 45 5.55 -7.04 -7.68
CA ALA A 45 5.39 -6.68 -9.09
C ALA A 45 6.67 -6.88 -9.91
N HIS A 46 7.84 -6.59 -9.33
CA HIS A 46 9.13 -6.89 -9.96
C HIS A 46 9.44 -8.38 -10.03
N ARG A 47 8.93 -9.18 -9.11
CA ARG A 47 9.17 -10.64 -9.07
C ARG A 47 8.22 -11.43 -9.97
N LEU A 48 7.07 -10.87 -10.33
CA LEU A 48 6.06 -11.46 -11.21
C LEU A 48 6.14 -10.93 -12.66
N ARG A 49 7.16 -10.14 -12.97
CA ARG A 49 7.54 -9.80 -14.35
C ARG A 49 8.23 -10.96 -15.04
#